data_AF-A0A3M1B301-F1
#
_entry.id   AF-A0A3M1B301-F1
#
_cell.length_a   1.000
_cell.length_b   1.000
_cell.length_c   1.000
_cell.angle_alpha   90.00
_cell.angle_beta   90.00
_cell.angle_gamma   90.00
#
_symmetry.space_group_name_H-M   'P 1'
#
loop_
_entity.id
_entity.type
_entity.pdbx_description
1 polymer ?
#
loop_
_entity_poly.entity_id
_entity_poly.type
_entity_poly.pdbx_seq_one_letter_code
_entity_poly.pdbx_strand_id
1 'polypeptide(L)'
;MMEKYKDYSEEEFLKEYPGPLLVTDEEVEEAESELPSRTDDISNLVAEVLRAPHKIADPSVRKVIAVRKNSQDSYEKMITLGRTDNNDIVLKLPYISKFHAYFLKLPDGRYAISDAESFNKTMVNDQELKPHEKRQLEFGDRITIGNKLSCTYFPPRAFYEYFIKDGGKKSRES
;
A
#
# COMPACT_ATOMS: atom_id res chain seq x y z
N MET A 1 11.44 0.00 -13.79
CA MET A 1 11.00 0.49 -12.47
C MET A 1 12.11 0.50 -11.41
N MET A 2 12.98 -0.50 -11.33
CA MET A 2 14.07 -0.56 -10.32
C MET A 2 15.31 0.30 -10.64
N GLU A 3 15.49 0.78 -11.88
CA GLU A 3 16.72 1.48 -12.28
C GLU A 3 16.99 2.80 -11.55
N LYS A 4 15.96 3.57 -11.17
CA LYS A 4 16.16 4.80 -10.39
C LYS A 4 16.56 4.53 -8.94
N TYR A 5 16.23 3.35 -8.41
CA TYR A 5 16.48 3.02 -7.01
C TYR A 5 17.74 2.18 -6.80
N LYS A 6 18.30 1.58 -7.87
CA LYS A 6 19.53 0.77 -7.79
C LYS A 6 20.71 1.52 -7.15
N ASP A 7 20.71 2.85 -7.25
CA ASP A 7 21.77 3.71 -6.72
C ASP A 7 21.45 4.31 -5.35
N TYR A 8 20.24 4.10 -4.81
CA TYR A 8 19.93 4.54 -3.45
C TYR A 8 20.75 3.71 -2.47
N SER A 9 21.42 4.39 -1.53
CA SER A 9 21.85 3.74 -0.30
C SER A 9 20.66 3.35 0.57
N GLU A 10 20.88 2.42 1.51
CA GLU A 10 19.85 2.03 2.48
C GLU A 10 19.33 3.23 3.26
N GLU A 11 20.23 4.13 3.69
CA GLU A 11 19.87 5.32 4.46
C GLU A 11 18.99 6.29 3.66
N GLU A 12 19.32 6.54 2.39
CA GLU A 12 18.52 7.40 1.52
C GLU A 12 17.13 6.80 1.26
N PHE A 13 17.07 5.48 1.05
CA PHE A 13 15.81 4.80 0.85
C PHE A 13 14.93 4.87 2.09
N LEU A 14 15.48 4.58 3.27
CA LEU A 14 14.74 4.62 4.54
C LEU A 14 14.30 6.04 4.93
N LYS A 15 15.06 7.06 4.52
CA LYS A 15 14.68 8.46 4.73
C LYS A 15 13.50 8.87 3.85
N GLU A 16 13.49 8.43 2.60
CA GLU A 16 12.41 8.72 1.65
C GLU A 16 11.15 7.88 1.95
N TYR A 17 11.35 6.61 2.36
CA TYR A 17 10.30 5.64 2.64
C TYR A 17 10.42 5.08 4.07
N PRO A 18 10.08 5.88 5.10
CA PRO A 18 10.23 5.48 6.50
C PRO A 18 9.14 4.51 7.00
N GLY A 19 8.08 4.30 6.19
CA GLY A 19 6.95 3.43 6.49
C GLY A 19 6.98 2.13 5.68
N PRO A 20 6.16 1.13 6.05
CA PRO A 20 6.13 -0.13 5.33
C PRO A 20 5.51 0.01 3.94
N LEU A 21 5.77 -0.97 3.10
CA LEU A 21 5.26 -1.07 1.74
C LEU A 21 4.47 -2.36 1.58
N LEU A 22 3.38 -2.30 0.81
CA LEU A 22 2.62 -3.46 0.38
C LEU A 22 2.90 -3.71 -1.09
N VAL A 23 3.13 -4.96 -1.47
CA VAL A 23 3.42 -5.35 -2.85
C VAL A 23 2.34 -6.30 -3.33
N THR A 24 1.74 -6.03 -4.47
CA THR A 24 0.72 -6.91 -5.09
C THR A 24 1.06 -7.16 -6.55
N ASP A 25 0.83 -8.40 -7.00
CA ASP A 25 0.92 -8.80 -8.40
C ASP A 25 -0.43 -8.62 -9.13
N GLU A 26 -1.50 -8.15 -8.46
CA GLU A 26 -2.83 -8.03 -9.04
C GLU A 26 -2.99 -6.78 -9.91
N GLU A 27 -3.49 -6.98 -11.13
CA GLU A 27 -4.02 -5.91 -11.98
C GLU A 27 -5.27 -5.31 -11.32
N VAL A 28 -5.07 -4.23 -10.58
CA VAL A 28 -6.19 -3.40 -10.16
C VAL A 28 -6.72 -2.66 -11.40
N GLU A 29 -7.75 -3.21 -12.06
CA GLU A 29 -8.51 -2.51 -13.10
C GLU A 29 -9.12 -1.24 -12.50
N GLU A 30 -8.69 -0.08 -12.99
CA GLU A 30 -9.30 1.20 -12.64
C GLU A 30 -10.71 1.23 -13.24
N ALA A 31 -11.74 1.40 -12.42
CA ALA A 31 -13.09 1.56 -12.91
C ALA A 31 -13.19 2.81 -13.78
N GLU A 32 -13.42 2.64 -15.08
CA GLU A 32 -13.70 3.71 -16.04
C GLU A 32 -14.93 4.51 -15.55
N SER A 33 -14.74 5.79 -15.20
CA SER A 33 -15.83 6.70 -14.91
C SER A 33 -16.12 7.58 -16.12
N GLU A 34 -17.28 7.42 -16.76
CA GLU A 34 -17.79 8.39 -17.73
C GLU A 34 -18.19 9.72 -17.03
N LEU A 35 -17.75 10.84 -17.61
CA LEU A 35 -17.62 12.25 -17.13
C LEU A 35 -18.88 13.12 -17.47
N PRO A 36 -19.12 14.37 -16.92
CA PRO A 36 -18.19 15.53 -16.97
C PRO A 36 -18.19 16.63 -15.87
N SER A 37 -17.04 17.33 -15.84
CA SER A 37 -16.74 18.75 -15.52
C SER A 37 -16.92 19.33 -14.09
N ARG A 38 -15.83 19.30 -13.31
CA ARG A 38 -15.05 20.50 -12.94
C ARG A 38 -13.56 20.12 -13.01
N THR A 39 -13.05 20.21 -14.24
CA THR A 39 -11.63 20.32 -14.59
C THR A 39 -11.07 21.51 -13.80
N ASP A 40 -10.17 21.34 -12.83
CA ASP A 40 -8.73 21.19 -13.09
C ASP A 40 -7.93 20.50 -11.95
N ASP A 41 -8.56 19.99 -10.88
CA ASP A 41 -7.82 19.54 -9.69
C ASP A 41 -7.60 18.02 -9.60
N ILE A 42 -8.53 17.19 -10.10
CA ILE A 42 -8.43 15.72 -9.99
C ILE A 42 -7.46 15.15 -11.04
N SER A 43 -7.46 15.74 -12.25
CA SER A 43 -6.43 15.45 -13.26
C SER A 43 -5.04 15.82 -12.76
N ASN A 44 -4.92 16.84 -11.91
CA ASN A 44 -3.65 17.25 -11.34
C ASN A 44 -3.22 16.37 -10.16
N LEU A 45 -4.12 15.85 -9.32
CA LEU A 45 -3.72 14.96 -8.23
C LEU A 45 -3.29 13.58 -8.74
N VAL A 46 -3.98 13.04 -9.75
CA VAL A 46 -3.55 11.84 -10.47
C VAL A 46 -2.27 12.15 -11.25
N ALA A 47 -2.18 13.30 -11.92
CA ALA A 47 -0.94 13.73 -12.54
C ALA A 47 0.18 14.00 -11.53
N GLU A 48 -0.05 14.31 -10.26
CA GLU A 48 1.00 14.61 -9.27
C GLU A 48 1.54 13.34 -8.63
N VAL A 49 0.66 12.37 -8.39
CA VAL A 49 1.05 10.98 -8.10
C VAL A 49 1.78 10.34 -9.29
N LEU A 50 1.41 10.69 -10.54
CA LEU A 50 2.06 10.24 -11.78
C LEU A 50 3.24 11.12 -12.27
N ARG A 51 3.42 12.35 -11.76
CA ARG A 51 4.54 13.28 -12.04
C ARG A 51 5.69 13.08 -11.07
N ALA A 52 5.50 12.32 -10.00
CA ALA A 52 6.62 11.60 -9.42
C ALA A 52 7.22 10.73 -10.53
N PRO A 53 8.54 10.83 -10.84
CA PRO A 53 9.10 10.14 -11.99
C PRO A 53 9.02 8.64 -11.68
N HIS A 54 8.08 7.92 -12.30
CA HIS A 54 8.34 6.98 -13.38
C HIS A 54 7.08 6.20 -13.78
N LYS A 55 6.81 6.18 -15.09
CA LYS A 55 5.82 5.34 -15.76
C LYS A 55 6.03 3.87 -15.42
N ILE A 56 4.97 3.22 -14.99
CA ILE A 56 4.91 1.78 -14.79
C ILE A 56 3.94 1.24 -15.84
N ALA A 57 4.48 0.86 -16.99
CA ALA A 57 3.78 0.16 -18.06
C ALA A 57 4.70 -1.00 -18.51
N ASP A 58 4.57 -2.14 -17.85
CA ASP A 58 5.16 -3.44 -18.21
C ASP A 58 4.20 -4.52 -17.68
N PRO A 59 3.84 -5.56 -18.47
CA PRO A 59 2.95 -6.64 -18.03
C PRO A 59 3.50 -7.53 -16.89
N SER A 60 4.69 -7.24 -16.36
CA SER A 60 5.33 -7.92 -15.23
C SER A 60 5.28 -7.11 -13.91
N VAL A 61 4.45 -6.08 -13.84
CA VAL A 61 4.50 -5.06 -12.79
C VAL A 61 3.83 -5.50 -11.50
N ARG A 62 4.65 -5.57 -10.45
CA ARG A 62 4.24 -5.49 -9.04
C ARG A 62 3.80 -4.07 -8.69
N LYS A 63 2.54 -3.87 -8.28
CA LYS A 63 2.08 -2.59 -7.71
C LYS A 63 2.58 -2.46 -6.27
N VAL A 64 3.16 -1.30 -5.92
CA VAL A 64 3.68 -1.02 -4.59
C VAL A 64 2.85 0.09 -3.94
N ILE A 65 2.31 -0.17 -2.75
CA ILE A 65 1.48 0.77 -1.98
C ILE A 65 2.26 1.15 -0.73
N ALA A 66 2.61 2.44 -0.59
CA ALA A 66 3.27 2.95 0.60
C ALA A 66 2.25 3.16 1.74
N VAL A 67 2.54 2.61 2.92
CA VAL A 67 1.71 2.81 4.12
C VAL A 67 2.19 4.07 4.83
N ARG A 68 1.62 5.22 4.44
CA ARG A 68 1.97 6.54 4.98
C ARG A 68 0.74 7.42 5.17
N LYS A 69 0.86 8.41 6.05
CA LYS A 69 -0.15 9.47 6.23
C LYS A 69 -0.17 10.42 5.03
N ASN A 70 -1.35 10.92 4.67
CA ASN A 70 -1.55 11.92 3.60
C ASN A 70 -1.76 13.37 4.13
N SER A 71 -1.59 13.59 5.43
CA SER A 71 -1.65 14.88 6.16
C SER A 71 -2.77 15.87 5.77
N GLN A 72 -3.85 15.88 6.56
CA GLN A 72 -4.43 17.06 7.24
C GLN A 72 -5.67 16.64 8.07
N ASP A 73 -5.61 15.59 8.91
CA ASP A 73 -6.64 15.43 9.95
C ASP A 73 -6.29 14.47 11.12
N SER A 74 -6.99 14.74 12.23
CA SER A 74 -6.78 14.51 13.67
C SER A 74 -6.56 13.09 14.26
N TYR A 75 -6.46 12.03 13.46
CA TYR A 75 -6.12 10.69 13.98
C TYR A 75 -4.61 10.45 13.93
N GLU A 76 -3.85 11.10 14.82
CA GLU A 76 -2.37 11.11 14.85
C GLU A 76 -1.69 9.72 14.82
N LYS A 77 -2.42 8.63 15.09
CA LYS A 77 -1.86 7.28 15.25
C LYS A 77 -2.32 6.23 14.22
N MET A 78 -3.31 6.54 13.38
CA MET A 78 -3.92 5.57 12.46
C MET A 78 -3.70 5.96 11.00
N ILE A 79 -3.05 5.13 10.20
CA ILE A 79 -2.98 5.30 8.73
C ILE A 79 -4.18 4.58 8.14
N THR A 80 -5.17 5.32 7.65
CA THR A 80 -6.46 4.77 7.22
C THR A 80 -6.42 4.22 5.80
N LEU A 81 -7.18 3.16 5.54
CA LEU A 81 -7.31 2.51 4.24
C LEU A 81 -8.78 2.33 3.89
N GLY A 82 -9.18 2.75 2.69
CA GLY A 82 -10.55 2.57 2.22
C GLY A 82 -10.78 3.11 0.82
N ARG A 83 -12.04 3.05 0.39
CA ARG A 83 -12.44 3.39 -0.99
C ARG A 83 -12.62 4.89 -1.23
N THR A 84 -12.88 5.66 -0.18
CA THR A 84 -13.15 7.10 -0.28
C THR A 84 -11.89 7.92 -0.10
N ASP A 85 -11.88 9.12 -0.69
CA ASP A 85 -10.72 10.01 -0.72
C ASP A 85 -10.34 10.61 0.65
N ASN A 86 -11.12 10.33 1.71
CA ASN A 86 -10.81 10.72 3.09
C ASN A 86 -9.85 9.74 3.81
N ASN A 87 -9.41 8.67 3.15
CA ASN A 87 -8.42 7.75 3.71
C ASN A 87 -7.00 8.16 3.32
N ASP A 88 -6.02 7.78 4.15
CA ASP A 88 -4.60 7.95 3.83
C ASP A 88 -4.19 7.08 2.62
N ILE A 89 -4.74 5.87 2.53
CA ILE A 89 -4.58 4.93 1.43
C ILE A 89 -5.93 4.72 0.75
N VAL A 90 -6.06 5.22 -0.48
CA VAL A 90 -7.31 5.15 -1.23
C VAL A 90 -7.24 4.04 -2.26
N LEU A 91 -8.15 3.06 -2.15
CA LEU A 91 -8.29 1.95 -3.10
C LEU A 91 -9.71 1.96 -3.67
N LYS A 92 -9.89 2.53 -4.87
CA LYS A 92 -11.20 2.79 -5.51
C LYS A 92 -11.86 1.52 -6.10
N LEU A 93 -11.96 0.46 -5.30
CA LEU A 93 -12.46 -0.85 -5.71
C LEU A 93 -13.82 -1.15 -5.10
N PRO A 94 -14.78 -1.71 -5.86
CA PRO A 94 -16.15 -1.90 -5.38
C PRO A 94 -16.28 -2.84 -4.17
N TYR A 95 -15.32 -3.74 -3.99
CA TYR A 95 -15.27 -4.67 -2.85
C TYR A 95 -14.56 -4.11 -1.61
N ILE A 96 -14.04 -2.87 -1.67
CA ILE A 96 -13.43 -2.17 -0.54
C ILE A 96 -14.45 -1.21 0.08
N SER A 97 -14.48 -1.17 1.41
CA SER A 97 -15.39 -0.32 2.20
C SER A 97 -14.90 1.13 2.21
N LYS A 98 -15.79 2.10 2.47
CA LYS A 98 -15.42 3.52 2.54
C LYS A 98 -14.29 3.75 3.55
N PHE A 99 -14.40 3.18 4.75
CA PHE A 99 -13.32 2.96 5.71
C PHE A 99 -13.23 1.45 5.92
N HIS A 100 -12.11 0.84 5.56
CA HIS A 100 -11.99 -0.62 5.46
C HIS A 100 -11.04 -1.19 6.50
N ALA A 101 -9.84 -0.61 6.60
CA ALA A 101 -8.84 -1.02 7.56
C ALA A 101 -8.00 0.19 7.97
N TYR A 102 -7.15 0.00 8.97
CA TYR A 102 -6.15 0.99 9.33
C TYR A 102 -4.88 0.33 9.86
N PHE A 103 -3.75 0.98 9.61
CA PHE A 103 -2.47 0.60 10.18
C PHE A 103 -2.15 1.46 11.39
N LEU A 104 -1.53 0.84 12.39
CA LEU A 104 -1.05 1.48 13.60
C LEU A 104 0.46 1.29 13.68
N LYS A 105 1.20 2.39 13.91
CA LYS A 105 2.59 2.28 14.33
C LYS A 105 2.64 1.93 15.82
N LEU A 106 3.29 0.83 16.16
CA LEU A 106 3.48 0.35 17.52
C LEU A 106 4.67 1.07 18.19
N PRO A 107 4.75 1.07 19.54
CA PRO A 107 5.85 1.73 20.27
C PRO A 107 7.25 1.21 19.93
N ASP A 108 7.35 -0.04 19.49
CA ASP A 108 8.60 -0.69 19.08
C ASP A 108 8.99 -0.41 17.61
N GLY A 109 8.21 0.42 16.91
CA GLY A 109 8.42 0.77 15.51
C GLY A 109 7.81 -0.20 14.50
N ARG A 110 7.27 -1.35 14.94
CA ARG A 110 6.50 -2.26 14.07
C ARG A 110 5.14 -1.69 13.73
N TYR A 111 4.46 -2.35 12.80
CA TYR A 111 3.11 -1.98 12.40
C TYR A 111 2.12 -3.09 12.73
N ALA A 112 0.91 -2.70 13.06
CA ALA A 112 -0.24 -3.58 13.13
C ALA A 112 -1.31 -3.13 12.14
N ILE A 113 -2.14 -4.05 11.68
CA ILE A 113 -3.35 -3.77 10.90
C ILE A 113 -4.59 -4.16 11.70
N SER A 114 -5.67 -3.43 11.49
CA SER A 114 -6.99 -3.72 12.04
C SER A 114 -8.07 -3.52 10.98
N ASP A 115 -9.05 -4.42 10.97
CA ASP A 115 -10.27 -4.28 10.17
C ASP A 115 -11.23 -3.28 10.82
N ALA A 116 -11.77 -2.34 10.04
CA ALA A 116 -12.66 -1.28 10.50
C ALA A 116 -14.15 -1.64 10.31
N GLU A 117 -14.54 -2.85 10.71
CA GLU A 117 -15.87 -3.40 10.45
C GLU A 117 -16.22 -3.43 8.96
N SER A 118 -15.25 -3.80 8.14
CA SER A 118 -15.47 -3.81 6.70
C SER A 118 -16.45 -4.90 6.28
N PHE A 119 -17.05 -4.71 5.10
CA PHE A 119 -18.04 -5.65 4.56
C PHE A 119 -17.40 -6.97 4.12
N ASN A 120 -16.32 -6.90 3.33
CA ASN A 120 -15.62 -8.07 2.77
C ASN A 120 -14.41 -8.53 3.59
N LYS A 121 -14.21 -7.96 4.78
CA LYS A 121 -13.16 -8.27 5.75
C LYS A 121 -11.73 -8.05 5.26
N THR A 122 -10.85 -7.96 6.25
CA THR A 122 -9.40 -7.95 6.09
C THR A 122 -8.85 -9.26 6.66
N MET A 123 -7.92 -9.90 5.95
CA MET A 123 -7.26 -11.13 6.37
C MET A 123 -5.76 -10.95 6.43
N VAL A 124 -5.11 -11.62 7.38
CA VAL A 124 -3.65 -11.76 7.44
C VAL A 124 -3.32 -13.25 7.44
N ASN A 125 -2.54 -13.71 6.46
CA ASN A 125 -2.17 -15.12 6.25
C ASN A 125 -3.40 -16.05 6.28
N ASP A 126 -4.42 -15.73 5.48
CA ASP A 126 -5.70 -16.44 5.36
C ASP A 126 -6.54 -16.48 6.65
N GLN A 127 -6.19 -15.71 7.66
CA GLN A 127 -6.99 -15.56 8.87
C GLN A 127 -7.72 -14.22 8.86
N GLU A 128 -9.06 -14.28 8.86
CA GLU A 128 -9.89 -13.09 9.02
C GLU A 128 -9.63 -12.41 10.36
N LEU A 129 -9.48 -11.08 10.31
CA LEU A 129 -9.36 -10.26 11.51
C LEU A 129 -10.75 -10.03 12.10
N LYS A 130 -10.87 -10.15 13.42
CA LYS A 130 -12.05 -9.62 14.10
C LYS A 130 -12.05 -8.10 13.99
N PRO A 131 -13.22 -7.45 13.93
CA PRO A 131 -13.28 -5.99 13.90
C PRO A 131 -12.49 -5.36 15.05
N HIS A 132 -11.67 -4.37 14.71
CA HIS A 132 -10.78 -3.64 15.63
C HIS A 132 -9.72 -4.49 16.35
N GLU A 133 -9.56 -5.77 16.01
CA GLU A 133 -8.44 -6.58 16.47
C GLU A 133 -7.14 -6.03 15.87
N LYS A 134 -6.11 -5.86 16.70
CA LYS A 134 -4.78 -5.46 16.25
C LYS A 134 -3.99 -6.71 15.92
N ARG A 135 -3.71 -6.92 14.63
CA ARG A 135 -2.78 -7.93 14.17
C ARG A 135 -1.44 -7.28 13.87
N GLN A 136 -0.43 -7.60 14.66
CA GLN A 136 0.95 -7.20 14.34
C GLN A 136 1.38 -7.87 13.03
N LEU A 137 2.05 -7.10 12.18
CA LEU A 137 2.55 -7.53 10.89
C LEU A 137 4.03 -7.86 10.96
N GLU A 138 4.39 -8.96 10.31
CA GLU A 138 5.76 -9.40 10.12
C GLU A 138 6.11 -9.40 8.63
N PHE A 139 7.40 -9.28 8.32
CA PHE A 139 7.89 -9.34 6.95
C PHE A 139 7.35 -10.57 6.22
N GLY A 140 6.81 -10.36 5.01
CA GLY A 140 6.28 -11.42 4.17
C GLY A 140 4.81 -11.79 4.45
N ASP A 141 4.19 -11.23 5.48
CA ASP A 141 2.76 -11.47 5.74
C ASP A 141 1.91 -11.12 4.53
N ARG A 142 1.00 -12.03 4.18
CA ARG A 142 -0.01 -11.78 3.14
C ARG A 142 -1.21 -11.11 3.76
N ILE A 143 -1.50 -9.90 3.32
CA ILE A 143 -2.69 -9.14 3.69
C ILE A 143 -3.67 -9.21 2.52
N THR A 144 -4.85 -9.78 2.75
CA THR A 144 -5.94 -9.77 1.75
C THR A 144 -7.00 -8.76 2.19
N ILE A 145 -7.26 -7.78 1.31
CA ILE A 145 -8.18 -6.66 1.56
C ILE A 145 -9.45 -6.86 0.74
N GLY A 146 -10.59 -6.84 1.43
CA GLY A 146 -11.89 -7.01 0.83
C GLY A 146 -11.98 -8.30 0.01
N ASN A 147 -11.47 -9.40 0.57
CA ASN A 147 -11.43 -10.78 0.04
C ASN A 147 -10.85 -11.02 -1.37
N LYS A 148 -10.35 -9.99 -2.05
CA LYS A 148 -9.77 -10.13 -3.39
C LYS A 148 -8.33 -9.67 -3.44
N LEU A 149 -8.08 -8.42 -3.05
CA LEU A 149 -6.78 -7.80 -3.22
C LEU A 149 -5.76 -8.35 -2.23
N SER A 150 -4.87 -9.23 -2.70
CA SER A 150 -3.78 -9.78 -1.90
C SER A 150 -2.49 -8.99 -2.08
N CYS A 151 -1.90 -8.59 -0.96
CA CYS A 151 -0.65 -7.87 -0.90
C CYS A 151 0.32 -8.55 0.07
N THR A 152 1.61 -8.54 -0.23
CA THR A 152 2.67 -8.92 0.69
C THR A 152 3.20 -7.70 1.44
N TYR A 153 3.30 -7.80 2.75
CA TYR A 153 3.82 -6.75 3.62
C TYR A 153 5.36 -6.76 3.68
N PHE A 154 5.97 -5.59 3.52
CA PHE A 154 7.40 -5.38 3.67
C PHE A 154 7.68 -4.20 4.62
N PRO A 155 8.40 -4.43 5.72
CA PRO A 155 9.13 -3.36 6.39
C PRO A 155 10.07 -2.66 5.40
N PRO A 156 10.31 -1.35 5.54
CA PRO A 156 11.04 -0.57 4.54
C PRO A 156 12.46 -1.11 4.29
N ARG A 157 13.16 -1.52 5.36
CA ARG A 157 14.48 -2.15 5.24
C ARG A 157 14.46 -3.45 4.46
N ALA A 158 13.48 -4.32 4.76
CA ALA A 158 13.35 -5.58 4.06
C ALA A 158 13.01 -5.35 2.57
N PHE A 159 12.15 -4.38 2.26
CA PHE A 159 11.90 -4.01 0.87
C PHE A 159 13.19 -3.62 0.14
N TYR A 160 14.01 -2.75 0.76
CA TYR A 160 15.29 -2.34 0.21
C TYR A 160 16.22 -3.54 -0.03
N GLU A 161 16.39 -4.40 0.96
CA GLU A 161 17.26 -5.58 0.86
C GLU A 161 16.83 -6.51 -0.29
N TYR A 162 15.54 -6.86 -0.35
CA TYR A 162 15.02 -7.83 -1.31
C TYR A 162 14.94 -7.28 -2.75
N PHE A 163 14.51 -6.03 -2.92
CA PHE A 163 14.19 -5.49 -4.23
C PHE A 163 15.27 -4.58 -4.80
N ILE A 164 15.97 -3.84 -3.94
CA ILE A 164 16.88 -2.78 -4.36
C ILE A 164 18.32 -3.28 -4.32
N LYS A 165 18.78 -3.78 -3.17
CA LYS A 165 20.15 -4.28 -2.98
C LYS A 165 20.41 -5.56 -3.75
N ASP A 166 19.54 -6.56 -3.61
CA ASP A 166 19.72 -7.88 -4.25
C ASP A 166 19.14 -7.94 -5.68
N GLY A 167 18.55 -6.85 -6.17
CA GLY A 167 17.97 -6.75 -7.51
C GLY A 167 16.89 -7.79 -7.82
N GLY A 168 16.18 -8.30 -6.81
CA GLY A 168 15.14 -9.31 -6.96
C GLY A 168 15.63 -10.73 -7.29
N LYS A 169 16.92 -11.05 -7.14
CA LYS A 169 17.52 -12.32 -7.58
C LYS A 169 17.14 -13.60 -6.81
N LYS A 170 16.16 -13.60 -5.90
CA LYS A 170 15.81 -14.79 -5.09
C LYS A 170 14.42 -15.41 -5.31
N SER A 171 13.76 -15.19 -6.45
CA SER A 171 12.46 -15.83 -6.75
C SER A 171 12.44 -16.69 -8.02
N ARG A 172 13.52 -17.45 -8.25
CA ARG A 172 13.55 -18.58 -9.19
C ARG A 172 14.36 -19.72 -8.59
N GLU A 173 13.84 -20.37 -7.56
CA GLU A 173 14.29 -21.71 -7.14
C GLU A 173 13.37 -22.21 -6.02
N SER A 174 12.37 -23.02 -6.40
CA SER A 174 11.98 -24.30 -5.80
C SER A 174 10.68 -24.79 -6.44
#